data_AF-A0A2M7KJ41-F1
#
_entry.id   AF-A0A2M7KJ41-F1
#
_cell.length_a   1.000
_cell.length_b   1.000
_cell.length_c   1.000
_cell.angle_alpha   90.00
_cell.angle_beta   90.00
_cell.angle_gamma   90.00
#
_symmetry.space_group_name_H-M   'P 1'
#
loop_
_entity.id
_entity.type
_entity.pdbx_description
1 polymer ?
#
loop_
_entity_poly.entity_id
_entity_poly.type
_entity_poly.pdbx_seq_one_letter_code
_entity_poly.pdbx_strand_id
1 'polypeptide(L)'
;MAAAASPEGCPVPVIDRPNLLVILIDDLGVRDLGCTGSTFYETPNLDRMAAEGVKFSNAYAASSLCSPARVAIMTGRHPVRVDITNYLAGRGSAGRDLGGCACARREPEPHRLRDRFTDGRAGDGRCVLH
;
A
#
# COMPACT_ATOMS: atom_id res chain seq x y z
N MET A 1 -49.76 19.54 9.96
CA MET A 1 -49.63 18.08 9.70
C MET A 1 -48.29 17.66 10.28
N ALA A 2 -48.36 16.86 11.34
CA ALA A 2 -47.29 16.68 12.32
C ALA A 2 -46.01 16.06 11.71
N ALA A 3 -44.86 16.65 12.03
CA ALA A 3 -43.58 15.97 11.95
C ALA A 3 -43.57 14.90 13.05
N ALA A 4 -43.61 13.63 12.67
CA ALA A 4 -43.34 12.54 13.59
C ALA A 4 -41.85 12.60 13.94
N ALA A 5 -41.55 13.02 15.16
CA ALA A 5 -40.27 12.79 15.79
C ALA A 5 -40.08 11.28 15.91
N SER A 6 -39.05 10.73 15.24
CA SER A 6 -38.65 9.34 15.48
C SER A 6 -37.98 9.23 16.86
N PRO A 7 -38.21 8.13 17.59
CA PRO A 7 -37.96 8.04 19.02
C PRO A 7 -36.51 7.63 19.30
N GLU A 8 -35.97 8.15 20.40
CA GLU A 8 -34.92 7.55 21.23
C GLU A 8 -33.68 7.01 20.50
N GLY A 9 -32.68 7.86 20.29
CA GLY A 9 -31.33 7.42 19.96
C GLY A 9 -30.78 6.51 21.07
N CYS A 10 -30.36 5.29 20.72
CA CYS A 10 -29.58 4.43 21.60
C CYS A 10 -28.35 5.22 22.10
N PRO A 11 -28.03 5.21 23.40
CA PRO A 11 -26.83 5.86 23.90
C PRO A 11 -25.62 5.22 23.23
N VAL A 12 -25.03 5.92 22.26
CA VAL A 12 -23.77 5.48 21.66
C VAL A 12 -22.73 5.63 22.76
N PRO A 13 -22.11 4.54 23.24
CA PRO A 13 -21.11 4.65 24.29
C PRO A 13 -20.04 5.63 23.82
N VAL A 14 -19.77 6.67 24.62
CA VAL A 14 -18.70 7.61 24.36
C VAL A 14 -17.41 6.82 24.53
N ILE A 15 -16.88 6.32 23.40
CA ILE A 15 -15.65 5.55 23.41
C ILE A 15 -14.50 6.55 23.50
N ASP A 16 -13.81 6.59 24.64
CA ASP A 16 -12.63 7.44 24.87
C ASP A 16 -11.48 7.14 23.87
N ARG A 17 -11.54 5.99 23.18
CA ARG A 17 -10.58 5.54 22.18
C ARG A 17 -11.29 5.13 20.89
N PRO A 18 -11.23 5.91 19.80
CA PRO A 18 -11.93 5.56 18.58
C PRO A 18 -11.47 4.21 18.04
N ASN A 19 -12.40 3.44 17.47
CA ASN A 19 -12.08 2.20 16.76
C ASN A 19 -11.51 2.56 15.38
N LEU A 20 -10.40 1.92 15.01
CA LEU A 20 -9.79 2.09 13.69
C LEU A 20 -10.05 0.84 12.83
N LEU A 21 -10.77 1.02 11.73
CA LEU A 21 -10.96 0.01 10.68
C LEU A 21 -10.20 0.45 9.42
N VAL A 22 -9.26 -0.38 8.96
CA VAL A 22 -8.53 -0.16 7.71
C VAL A 22 -9.02 -1.16 6.67
N ILE A 23 -9.64 -0.64 5.60
CA ILE A 23 -10.08 -1.42 4.44
C ILE A 23 -9.06 -1.21 3.33
N LEU A 24 -8.35 -2.28 2.93
CA LEU A 24 -7.39 -2.27 1.84
C LEU A 24 -7.93 -3.15 0.70
N ILE A 25 -8.02 -2.57 -0.50
CA ILE A 25 -8.51 -3.24 -1.71
C ILE A 25 -7.32 -3.42 -2.64
N ASP A 26 -7.06 -4.65 -3.09
CA ASP A 26 -6.02 -4.92 -4.10
C ASP A 26 -6.50 -4.51 -5.49
N ASP A 27 -5.56 -4.03 -6.31
CA ASP A 27 -5.73 -3.72 -7.74
C ASP A 27 -6.86 -2.72 -8.07
N LEU A 28 -7.26 -1.89 -7.09
CA LEU A 28 -8.24 -0.82 -7.33
C LEU A 28 -7.60 0.36 -8.06
N GLY A 29 -8.05 0.60 -9.29
CA GLY A 29 -7.65 1.73 -10.11
C GLY A 29 -8.35 3.04 -9.73
N VAL A 30 -7.72 4.16 -10.07
CA VAL A 30 -8.26 5.51 -9.80
C VAL A 30 -9.59 5.78 -10.52
N ARG A 31 -9.91 5.03 -11.58
CA ARG A 31 -11.13 5.22 -12.40
C ARG A 31 -12.21 4.17 -12.13
N ASP A 32 -12.07 3.39 -11.06
CA ASP A 32 -12.96 2.25 -10.81
C ASP A 32 -14.15 2.61 -9.92
N LEU A 33 -14.14 3.76 -9.25
CA LEU A 33 -15.20 4.18 -8.33
C LEU A 33 -16.13 5.23 -8.94
N GLY A 34 -17.41 5.19 -8.58
CA GLY A 34 -18.37 6.23 -8.96
C GLY A 34 -17.92 7.63 -8.50
N CYS A 35 -17.43 7.75 -7.26
CA CYS A 35 -16.92 8.98 -6.67
C CYS A 35 -15.62 9.51 -7.30
N THR A 36 -14.93 8.72 -8.14
CA THR A 36 -13.77 9.16 -8.93
C THR A 36 -14.10 9.38 -10.41
N GLY A 37 -15.38 9.25 -10.78
CA GLY A 37 -15.89 9.51 -12.13
C GLY A 37 -16.09 8.28 -13.01
N SER A 38 -16.09 7.07 -12.43
CA SER A 38 -16.49 5.87 -13.15
C SER A 38 -17.99 5.86 -13.40
N THR A 39 -18.42 5.48 -14.61
CA THR A 39 -19.84 5.24 -14.94
C THR A 39 -20.14 3.77 -15.17
N PHE A 40 -19.14 2.90 -15.04
CA PHE A 40 -19.27 1.47 -15.35
C PHE A 40 -19.53 0.62 -14.10
N TYR A 41 -18.95 0.99 -12.95
CA TYR A 41 -19.09 0.26 -11.70
C TYR A 41 -20.03 0.97 -10.73
N GLU A 42 -20.93 0.21 -10.11
CA GLU A 42 -21.83 0.70 -9.08
C GLU A 42 -21.21 0.48 -7.69
N THR A 43 -20.81 1.58 -7.02
CA THR A 43 -20.13 1.53 -5.72
C THR A 43 -20.85 2.35 -4.63
N PRO A 44 -22.16 2.17 -4.40
CA PRO A 44 -22.96 3.08 -3.58
C PRO A 44 -22.47 3.21 -2.13
N ASN A 45 -21.91 2.13 -1.56
CA ASN A 45 -21.35 2.15 -0.20
C ASN A 45 -20.06 2.98 -0.11
N LEU A 46 -19.16 2.86 -1.10
CA LEU A 46 -17.91 3.62 -1.15
C LEU A 46 -18.18 5.09 -1.49
N ASP A 47 -19.15 5.34 -2.36
CA ASP A 47 -19.53 6.71 -2.75
C ASP A 47 -20.15 7.45 -1.57
N ARG A 48 -20.99 6.77 -0.77
CA ARG A 48 -21.51 7.31 0.49
C ARG A 48 -20.39 7.58 1.49
N MET A 49 -19.46 6.65 1.68
CA MET A 49 -18.30 6.85 2.56
C MET A 49 -17.44 8.05 2.12
N ALA A 50 -17.27 8.26 0.82
CA ALA A 50 -16.55 9.40 0.27
C ALA A 50 -17.30 10.74 0.46
N ALA A 51 -18.63 10.73 0.48
CA ALA A 51 -19.47 11.90 0.71
C ALA A 51 -19.57 12.29 2.19
N GLU A 52 -19.60 11.30 3.10
CA GLU A 52 -19.65 11.53 4.55
C GLU A 52 -18.27 11.81 5.16
N GLY A 53 -17.20 11.38 4.49
CA GLY A 53 -15.82 11.47 4.95
C GLY A 53 -14.93 12.43 4.16
N VAL A 54 -13.64 12.13 4.15
CA VAL A 54 -12.63 12.88 3.40
C VAL A 54 -12.08 12.02 2.28
N LYS A 55 -12.15 12.53 1.04
CA LYS A 55 -11.59 11.88 -0.15
C LYS A 55 -10.24 12.50 -0.52
N PHE A 56 -9.22 11.66 -0.68
CA PHE A 56 -7.91 12.07 -1.17
C PHE A 56 -7.81 11.85 -2.68
N SER A 57 -7.84 12.93 -3.46
CA SER A 57 -7.69 12.85 -4.93
C SER A 57 -6.28 12.44 -5.38
N ASN A 58 -5.27 12.72 -4.55
CA ASN A 58 -3.84 12.45 -4.82
C ASN A 58 -3.26 11.52 -3.75
N ALA A 59 -3.76 10.28 -3.67
CA ALA A 59 -3.22 9.24 -2.79
C ALA A 59 -2.29 8.31 -3.58
N TYR A 60 -1.00 8.27 -3.21
CA TYR A 60 0.00 7.45 -3.90
C TYR A 60 0.33 6.18 -3.10
N ALA A 61 0.40 5.05 -3.80
CA ALA A 61 0.95 3.82 -3.24
C ALA A 61 2.47 3.90 -3.18
N ALA A 62 3.08 3.35 -2.12
CA ALA A 62 4.53 3.27 -1.99
C ALA A 62 5.20 2.36 -3.04
N SER A 63 4.42 1.48 -3.68
CA SER A 63 4.85 0.62 -4.77
C SER A 63 3.62 0.22 -5.61
N SER A 64 3.83 -0.11 -6.88
CA SER A 64 2.82 -0.68 -7.77
C SER A 64 2.59 -2.19 -7.56
N LEU A 65 3.33 -2.83 -6.66
CA LEU A 65 3.19 -4.25 -6.35
C LEU A 65 2.48 -4.46 -5.00
N CYS A 66 1.64 -5.50 -4.92
CA CYS A 66 0.81 -5.77 -3.75
C CYS A 66 1.62 -6.03 -2.46
N SER A 67 2.68 -6.84 -2.54
CA SER A 67 3.52 -7.20 -1.39
C SER A 67 4.23 -5.99 -0.77
N PRO A 68 5.04 -5.21 -1.52
CA PRO A 68 5.67 -4.02 -0.97
C PRO A 68 4.68 -2.94 -0.53
N ALA A 69 3.53 -2.77 -1.22
CA ALA A 69 2.50 -1.82 -0.81
C ALA A 69 1.90 -2.19 0.57
N ARG A 70 1.56 -3.46 0.78
CA ARG A 70 1.06 -3.97 2.07
C ARG A 70 2.08 -3.83 3.18
N VAL A 71 3.35 -4.14 2.89
CA VAL A 71 4.44 -3.97 3.87
C VAL A 71 4.60 -2.51 4.28
N ALA A 72 4.48 -1.57 3.34
CA ALA A 72 4.55 -0.14 3.66
C ALA A 72 3.43 0.29 4.61
N ILE A 73 2.20 -0.22 4.40
CA ILE A 73 1.06 0.05 5.28
C ILE A 73 1.28 -0.56 6.68
N MET A 74 1.74 -1.81 6.76
CA MET A 74 1.93 -2.51 8.04
C MET A 74 3.10 -1.95 8.87
N THR A 75 4.18 -1.54 8.22
CA THR A 75 5.42 -1.12 8.90
C THR A 75 5.56 0.39 9.02
N GLY A 76 4.78 1.16 8.26
CA GLY A 76 4.95 2.61 8.14
C GLY A 76 6.28 3.03 7.49
N ARG A 77 6.97 2.10 6.82
CA ARG A 77 8.28 2.34 6.20
C ARG A 77 8.22 2.14 4.70
N HIS A 78 9.03 2.92 3.97
CA HIS A 78 9.19 2.72 2.54
C HIS A 78 9.73 1.30 2.25
N PRO A 79 9.23 0.57 1.23
CA PRO A 79 9.61 -0.82 0.97
C PRO A 79 11.12 -1.07 0.84
N VAL A 80 11.86 -0.08 0.32
CA VAL A 80 13.33 -0.09 0.21
C VAL A 80 14.03 -0.14 1.57
N ARG A 81 13.42 0.38 2.65
CA ARG A 81 14.01 0.36 4.00
C ARG A 81 13.82 -0.96 4.74
N VAL A 82 13.02 -1.87 4.18
CA VAL A 82 12.70 -3.17 4.75
C VAL A 82 13.05 -4.31 3.78
N ASP A 83 13.80 -4.00 2.72
CA ASP A 83 14.31 -4.93 1.71
C ASP A 83 13.25 -5.82 1.03
N ILE A 84 11.98 -5.40 1.06
CA ILE A 84 10.87 -6.06 0.34
C ILE A 84 10.48 -5.16 -0.81
N THR A 85 11.18 -5.29 -1.94
CA THR A 85 10.95 -4.47 -3.16
C THR A 85 10.23 -5.23 -4.28
N ASN A 86 10.06 -6.55 -4.13
CA ASN A 86 9.43 -7.41 -5.12
C ASN A 86 8.29 -8.23 -4.49
N TYR A 87 7.53 -8.95 -5.30
CA TYR A 87 6.47 -9.83 -4.82
C TYR A 87 7.03 -10.91 -3.90
N LEU A 88 6.32 -11.17 -2.80
CA LEU A 88 6.66 -12.27 -1.92
C LEU A 88 6.15 -13.58 -2.55
N ALA A 89 7.09 -14.41 -2.98
CA ALA A 89 6.76 -15.73 -3.51
C ALA A 89 6.12 -16.59 -2.41
N GLY A 90 4.91 -17.10 -2.66
CA GLY A 90 4.23 -18.01 -1.74
C GLY A 90 5.01 -19.31 -1.51
N ARG A 91 4.63 -20.07 -0.47
CA ARG A 91 5.29 -21.31 -0.02
C ARG A 91 5.31 -22.47 -1.06
N GLY A 92 4.85 -22.25 -2.29
CA GLY A 92 4.88 -23.22 -3.40
C GLY A 92 5.78 -22.84 -4.58
N SER A 93 6.42 -21.66 -4.55
CA SER A 93 7.31 -21.20 -5.64
C SER A 93 8.79 -21.47 -5.37
N ALA A 94 9.11 -22.25 -4.32
CA ALA A 94 10.45 -22.70 -3.97
C ALA A 94 10.99 -23.63 -5.07
N GLY A 95 11.46 -23.05 -6.16
CA GLY A 95 11.96 -23.79 -7.32
C GLY A 95 12.10 -22.97 -8.60
N ARG A 96 11.61 -21.72 -8.66
CA ARG A 96 11.94 -20.82 -9.76
C ARG A 96 12.50 -19.53 -9.21
N ASP A 97 13.82 -19.51 -9.15
CA ASP A 97 14.65 -18.31 -9.00
C ASP A 97 14.27 -17.34 -10.13
N LEU A 98 13.32 -16.46 -9.86
CA LEU A 98 12.86 -15.44 -10.79
C LEU A 98 12.99 -14.09 -10.09
N GLY A 99 14.14 -13.47 -10.30
CA GLY A 99 14.26 -12.01 -10.26
C GLY A 99 14.61 -11.41 -8.90
N GLY A 100 15.40 -12.10 -8.08
CA GLY A 100 16.29 -11.38 -7.17
C GLY A 100 17.36 -10.69 -8.01
N CYS A 101 17.46 -9.36 -7.95
CA CYS A 101 18.65 -8.68 -8.45
C CYS A 101 19.85 -9.34 -7.76
N ALA A 102 20.73 -9.99 -8.54
CA ALA A 102 21.84 -10.77 -8.01
C ALA A 102 22.82 -9.93 -7.14
N CYS A 103 22.65 -8.60 -7.10
CA CYS A 103 23.37 -7.71 -6.21
C CYS A 103 22.95 -7.82 -4.72
N ALA A 104 21.74 -8.28 -4.41
CA ALA A 104 21.21 -8.35 -3.05
C ALA A 104 21.61 -9.62 -2.29
N ARG A 105 22.21 -10.62 -2.96
CA ARG A 105 22.69 -11.87 -2.34
C ARG A 105 24.18 -11.88 -2.00
N ARG A 106 24.81 -10.71 -1.82
CA ARG A 106 26.05 -10.67 -1.04
C ARG A 106 25.66 -10.32 0.39
N GLU A 107 25.60 -11.34 1.23
CA GLU A 107 25.48 -11.14 2.66
C GLU A 107 26.53 -10.12 3.11
N PRO A 108 26.14 -9.13 3.94
CA PRO A 108 27.12 -8.21 4.49
C PRO A 108 27.97 -8.98 5.50
N GLU A 109 29.23 -9.22 5.14
CA GLU A 109 30.29 -9.55 6.11
C GLU A 109 30.20 -8.56 7.29
N PRO A 110 30.22 -9.03 8.55
CA PRO A 110 29.71 -8.28 9.70
C PRO A 110 30.52 -7.03 10.12
N HIS A 111 31.41 -6.51 9.27
CA HIS A 111 32.40 -5.50 9.66
C HIS A 111 32.55 -4.29 8.72
N ARG A 112 31.70 -4.08 7.70
CA ARG A 112 31.78 -2.83 6.88
C ARG A 112 30.42 -2.18 6.63
N LEU A 113 29.91 -1.55 7.68
CA LEU A 113 28.92 -0.48 7.61
C LEU A 113 29.66 0.86 7.45
N ARG A 114 29.92 1.27 6.20
CA ARG A 114 30.06 2.67 5.73
C ARG A 114 30.62 2.65 4.29
N ASP A 115 30.11 3.57 3.47
CA ASP A 115 30.65 3.96 2.16
C ASP A 115 30.18 3.20 0.90
N ARG A 116 28.87 2.94 0.76
CA ARG A 116 28.26 2.56 -0.54
C ARG A 116 27.40 3.66 -1.18
N PHE A 117 27.73 4.92 -0.97
CA PHE A 117 27.04 6.03 -1.65
C PHE A 117 27.90 6.79 -2.67
N THR A 118 29.21 6.53 -2.79
CA THR A 118 30.08 7.46 -3.56
C THR A 118 31.02 6.85 -4.60
N ASP A 119 30.94 5.55 -4.92
CA ASP A 119 31.81 5.02 -5.99
C ASP A 119 31.01 4.29 -7.06
N GLY A 120 30.50 5.11 -7.99
CA GLY A 120 30.05 4.65 -9.28
C GLY A 120 31.25 4.36 -10.17
N ARG A 121 31.55 3.07 -10.39
CA ARG A 121 32.06 2.47 -11.65
C ARG A 121 32.34 0.99 -11.40
N ALA A 122 31.47 0.11 -11.89
CA ALA A 122 31.53 -0.50 -13.22
C ALA A 122 32.49 -1.70 -13.29
N GLY A 123 31.94 -2.89 -12.99
CA GLY A 123 32.38 -4.16 -13.57
C GLY A 123 31.22 -4.70 -14.39
N ASP A 124 31.41 -4.76 -15.71
CA ASP A 124 30.44 -4.85 -16.81
C ASP A 124 29.14 -5.66 -16.61
N GLY A 125 28.02 -5.02 -16.92
CA GLY A 125 26.66 -5.56 -16.88
C GLY A 125 25.61 -4.45 -16.80
N ARG A 126 25.84 -3.34 -17.51
CA ARG A 126 25.09 -2.08 -17.42
C ARG A 126 23.58 -2.28 -17.61
N CYS A 127 22.80 -2.08 -16.53
CA CYS A 127 21.45 -1.55 -16.65
C CYS A 127 21.52 -0.05 -16.44
N VAL A 128 21.56 0.69 -17.55
CA VAL A 128 21.34 2.13 -17.56
C VAL A 128 19.84 2.33 -17.41
N LEU A 129 19.42 3.01 -16.33
CA LEU A 129 18.04 3.46 -16.16
C LEU A 129 17.89 4.77 -16.97
N HIS A 130 17.08 4.75 -18.01
CA HIS A 130 16.42 5.96 -18.53
C HIS A 130 15.05 6.08 -17.85
#